data_AF-A0A1V4B0I5-F1
#
_entry.id   AF-A0A1V4B0I5-F1
#
_cell.length_a   1.000
_cell.length_b   1.000
_cell.length_c   1.000
_cell.angle_alpha   90.00
_cell.angle_beta   90.00
_cell.angle_gamma   90.00
#
_symmetry.space_group_name_H-M   'P 1'
#
loop_
_entity.id
_entity.type
_entity.pdbx_description
1 polymer ?
#
loop_
_entity_poly.entity_id
_entity_poly.type
_entity_poly.pdbx_seq_one_letter_code
_entity_poly.pdbx_strand_id
1 'polypeptide(L)'
;MAHGVLKDNSKVTQRRTILKVLREHSASTFDFRQMGIVSPAPRIKELREQGYQIETTRIRSLDHTGQPHGGVALYRLINEPD
;
A
#
# COMPACT_ATOMS: atom_id res chain seq x y z
N MET A 1 20.40 19.47 -17.78
CA MET A 1 19.76 18.19 -17.41
C MET A 1 19.24 18.35 -15.98
N ALA A 2 17.93 18.48 -15.79
CA ALA A 2 17.36 18.62 -14.45
C ALA A 2 17.68 17.36 -13.63
N HIS A 3 18.46 17.50 -12.55
CA HIS A 3 18.55 16.47 -11.53
C HIS A 3 17.14 16.22 -11.00
N GLY A 4 16.60 15.04 -11.28
CA GLY A 4 15.27 14.65 -10.84
C GLY A 4 15.18 14.81 -9.33
N VAL A 5 14.22 15.60 -8.87
CA VAL A 5 13.94 15.79 -7.44
C VAL A 5 13.72 14.42 -6.80
N LEU A 6 14.59 14.04 -5.86
CA LEU A 6 14.40 12.84 -5.05
C LEU A 6 13.09 12.99 -4.27
N LYS A 7 12.10 12.15 -4.58
CA LYS A 7 10.86 12.11 -3.80
C LYS A 7 11.14 11.48 -2.44
N ASP A 8 10.64 12.10 -1.37
CA ASP A 8 10.73 11.52 -0.02
C ASP A 8 10.06 10.15 0.00
N ASN A 9 10.83 9.12 0.34
CA ASN A 9 10.38 7.74 0.45
C ASN A 9 10.49 7.21 1.89
N SER A 10 10.44 8.11 2.87
CA SER A 10 10.45 7.77 4.29
C SER A 10 9.29 6.84 4.66
N LYS A 11 9.45 6.07 5.75
CA LYS A 11 8.38 5.21 6.29
C LYS A 11 7.10 6.00 6.60
N VAL A 12 7.26 7.26 7.04
CA VAL A 12 6.14 8.17 7.32
C VAL A 12 5.37 8.50 6.05
N THR A 13 6.08 8.90 4.98
CA THR A 13 5.46 9.24 3.69
C THR A 13 4.80 8.03 3.04
N GLN A 14 5.40 6.84 3.13
CA GLN A 14 4.77 5.60 2.68
C GLN A 14 3.46 5.29 3.43
N ARG A 15 3.44 5.38 4.77
CA ARG A 15 2.22 5.16 5.57
C ARG A 15 1.12 6.16 5.22
N ARG A 16 1.46 7.45 5.10
CA ARG A 16 0.52 8.49 4.69
C ARG A 16 -0.06 8.22 3.30
N THR A 17 0.77 7.80 2.35
CA THR A 17 0.33 7.44 1.00
C THR A 17 -0.62 6.25 1.02
N ILE A 18 -0.29 5.20 1.78
CA ILE A 18 -1.18 4.04 1.95
C ILE A 18 -2.52 4.44 2.53
N LEU A 19 -2.53 5.20 3.63
CA LEU A 19 -3.79 5.65 4.25
C LEU A 19 -4.63 6.50 3.30
N LYS A 20 -4.00 7.42 2.57
CA LYS A 20 -4.70 8.23 1.57
C LYS A 20 -5.43 7.35 0.56
N VAL A 21 -4.73 6.37 -0.02
CA VAL A 21 -5.31 5.44 -0.99
C VAL A 21 -6.43 4.61 -0.35
N LEU A 22 -6.19 4.04 0.84
CA LEU A 22 -7.15 3.14 1.49
C LEU A 22 -8.42 3.83 2.00
N ARG A 23 -8.38 5.15 2.22
CA ARG A 23 -9.57 5.98 2.49
C ARG A 23 -10.45 6.17 1.27
N GLU A 24 -9.86 6.14 0.07
CA GLU A 24 -10.58 6.32 -1.19
C GLU A 24 -11.12 4.98 -1.72
N HIS A 25 -10.32 3.91 -1.63
CA HIS A 25 -10.64 2.57 -2.17
C HIS A 25 -9.71 1.48 -1.62
N SER A 26 -10.07 0.21 -1.79
CA SER A 26 -9.14 -0.89 -1.51
C SER A 26 -8.00 -0.92 -2.54
N ALA A 27 -6.82 -1.33 -2.11
CA ALA A 27 -5.62 -1.39 -2.96
C ALA A 27 -4.76 -2.62 -2.65
N SER A 28 -4.18 -3.20 -3.68
CA SER A 28 -3.37 -4.41 -3.59
C SER A 28 -1.88 -4.12 -3.35
N THR A 29 -1.12 -5.16 -3.01
CA THR A 29 0.35 -5.07 -2.96
C THR A 29 0.94 -4.56 -4.28
N PHE A 30 0.36 -4.91 -5.42
CA PHE A 30 0.87 -4.46 -6.71
C PHE A 30 0.54 -3.00 -7.01
N ASP A 31 -0.63 -2.50 -6.61
CA ASP A 31 -0.97 -1.08 -6.74
C ASP A 31 0.01 -0.22 -5.96
N PHE A 32 0.31 -0.61 -4.71
CA PHE A 32 1.30 0.11 -3.90
C PHE A 32 2.73 0.05 -4.47
N ARG A 33 3.12 -1.07 -5.09
CA ARG A 33 4.42 -1.17 -5.77
C ARG A 33 4.52 -0.23 -6.97
N GLN A 34 3.45 -0.08 -7.75
CA GLN A 34 3.41 0.88 -8.84
C GLN A 34 3.53 2.33 -8.34
N MET A 35 3.07 2.61 -7.12
CA MET A 35 3.23 3.90 -6.43
C MET A 35 4.62 4.09 -5.78
N GLY A 36 5.55 3.15 -5.95
CA GLY A 36 6.91 3.22 -5.39
C GLY A 36 7.08 2.60 -4.00
N ILE A 37 6.04 1.98 -3.43
CA ILE A 37 6.08 1.31 -2.13
C ILE A 37 6.35 -0.18 -2.36
N VAL A 38 7.63 -0.55 -2.36
CA VAL A 38 8.09 -1.92 -2.70
C VAL A 38 7.52 -2.99 -1.76
N SER A 39 7.44 -2.67 -0.46
CA SER A 39 7.01 -3.58 0.60
C SER A 39 5.90 -2.94 1.45
N PRO A 40 4.63 -3.03 1.03
CA PRO A 40 3.51 -2.42 1.77
C PRO A 40 3.17 -3.16 3.06
N ALA A 41 3.37 -4.48 3.14
CA ALA A 41 2.96 -5.28 4.30
C ALA A 41 3.56 -4.80 5.65
N PRO A 42 4.86 -4.45 5.76
CA PRO A 42 5.39 -3.81 6.97
C PRO A 42 4.70 -2.49 7.33
N ARG A 43 4.38 -1.65 6.33
CA ARG A 43 3.69 -0.37 6.55
C ARG A 43 2.24 -0.59 7.01
N ILE A 44 1.55 -1.59 6.47
CA ILE A 44 0.23 -2.00 6.93
C ILE A 44 0.29 -2.51 8.38
N LYS A 45 1.32 -3.29 8.75
CA LYS A 45 1.54 -3.73 10.14
C LYS A 45 1.73 -2.53 11.08
N GLU A 46 2.60 -1.60 10.71
CA GLU A 46 2.83 -0.36 11.48
C GLU A 46 1.54 0.47 11.65
N LEU A 47 0.69 0.54 10.62
CA LEU A 47 -0.60 1.23 10.70
C LEU A 47 -1.58 0.53 11.63
N ARG A 48 -1.62 -0.82 11.59
CA ARG A 48 -2.44 -1.59 12.54
C ARG A 48 -1.99 -1.39 13.99
N GLU A 49 -0.67 -1.33 14.22
CA GLU A 49 -0.09 -1.00 15.52
C GLU A 49 -0.44 0.41 15.99
N GLN A 50 -0.73 1.34 15.06
CA GLN A 50 -1.22 2.69 15.35
C GLN A 50 -2.75 2.76 15.56
N GLY A 51 -3.47 1.64 15.49
CA GLY A 51 -4.91 1.57 15.74
C GLY A 51 -5.80 1.58 14.49
N TYR A 52 -5.23 1.67 13.28
CA TYR A 52 -6.01 1.55 12.05
C TYR A 52 -6.50 0.12 11.84
N GLN A 53 -7.80 -0.04 11.60
CA GLN A 53 -8.37 -1.34 11.25
C GLN A 53 -8.31 -1.54 9.75
N ILE A 54 -7.33 -2.32 9.29
CA ILE A 54 -7.14 -2.64 7.87
C ILE A 54 -7.34 -4.14 7.67
N GLU A 55 -8.34 -4.51 6.87
CA GLU A 55 -8.58 -5.90 6.47
C GLU A 55 -7.61 -6.32 5.35
N THR A 56 -7.30 -7.61 5.27
CA THR A 56 -6.58 -8.20 4.14
C THR A 56 -7.33 -9.39 3.58
N THR A 57 -7.71 -9.30 2.32
CA THR A 57 -8.20 -10.44 1.54
C THR A 57 -7.14 -10.88 0.53
N ARG A 58 -7.32 -12.08 -0.04
CA ARG A 58 -6.38 -12.68 -1.01
C ARG A 58 -7.06 -12.74 -2.36
N ILE A 59 -6.43 -12.14 -3.36
CA ILE A 59 -6.94 -12.07 -4.73
C ILE A 59 -5.94 -12.66 -5.73
N ARG A 60 -6.43 -13.01 -6.92
CA ARG A 60 -5.58 -13.21 -8.09
C ARG A 60 -5.41 -11.85 -8.78
N SER A 61 -4.17 -11.44 -9.04
CA SER A 61 -3.88 -10.17 -9.69
C SER A 61 -2.70 -10.31 -10.63
N LEU A 62 -2.60 -9.41 -11.61
CA LEU A 62 -1.46 -9.32 -12.52
C LEU A 62 -0.44 -8.35 -11.93
N ASP A 63 0.84 -8.68 -12.05
CA ASP A 63 1.88 -7.70 -11.78
C ASP A 63 2.05 -6.72 -12.97
N HIS A 64 3.03 -5.82 -12.84
CA HIS A 64 3.31 -4.81 -13.87
C HIS A 64 3.75 -5.36 -15.23
N THR A 65 4.16 -6.63 -15.34
CA THR A 65 4.52 -7.27 -16.62
C THR A 65 3.37 -8.10 -17.18
N GLY A 66 2.21 -8.13 -16.50
CA GLY A 66 1.06 -8.94 -16.89
C GLY A 66 1.12 -10.39 -16.41
N GLN A 67 2.13 -10.75 -15.60
CA GLN A 67 2.23 -12.11 -15.06
C GLN A 67 1.17 -12.31 -13.97
N PRO A 68 0.32 -13.35 -14.06
CA PRO A 68 -0.66 -13.64 -13.02
C PRO A 68 -0.01 -14.21 -11.76
N HIS A 69 -0.46 -13.69 -10.61
CA HIS A 69 -0.09 -14.16 -9.27
C HIS A 69 -1.34 -14.46 -8.45
N GLY A 70 -1.35 -15.61 -7.79
CA GLY A 70 -2.39 -15.98 -6.81
C GLY A 70 -2.02 -15.51 -5.41
N GLY A 71 -3.01 -15.18 -4.58
CA GLY A 71 -2.79 -14.86 -3.17
C GLY A 71 -2.18 -13.48 -2.92
N VAL A 72 -2.33 -12.56 -3.87
CA VAL A 72 -1.91 -11.16 -3.68
C VAL A 72 -2.80 -10.53 -2.61
N ALA A 73 -2.21 -9.82 -1.66
CA ALA A 73 -2.95 -9.13 -0.62
C ALA A 73 -3.70 -7.93 -1.20
N LEU A 74 -5.01 -7.86 -0.95
CA LEU A 74 -5.85 -6.69 -1.16
C LEU A 74 -6.18 -6.09 0.21
N TYR A 75 -5.82 -4.83 0.41
CA TYR A 75 -6.01 -4.13 1.67
C TYR A 75 -7.23 -3.21 1.57
N ARG A 76 -8.02 -3.14 2.65
CA ARG A 76 -9.17 -2.24 2.77
C ARG A 76 -9.18 -1.62 4.16
N LEU A 77 -9.35 -0.30 4.23
CA LEU A 77 -9.58 0.39 5.51
C LEU A 77 -11.02 0.14 5.97
N ILE A 78 -11.17 -0.27 7.23
CA ILE A 78 -12.45 -0.56 7.88
C ILE A 78 -12.78 0.54 8.88
N ASN A 79 -11.79 0.95 9.67
CA ASN A 79 -11.94 2.00 10.67
C ASN A 79 -10.60 2.73 10.91
N GLU A 80 -10.69 3.97 11.36
CA GLU A 80 -9.56 4.80 11.80
C GLU A 80 -9.59 4.93 13.33
N PRO A 81 -8.42 5.12 13.99
CA PRO A 81 -8.40 5.47 15.40
C PRO A 81 -9.01 6.86 15.62
N ASP A 82 -9.63 7.07 16.78
CA ASP A 82 -10.20 8.35 17.23
C ASP A 82 -9.12 9.44 17.43
#